data_AF-A0A7V0TC02-F1
#
_entry.id   AF-A0A7V0TC02-F1
#
_cell.length_a   1.000
_cell.length_b   1.000
_cell.length_c   1.000
_cell.angle_alpha   90.00
_cell.angle_beta   90.00
_cell.angle_gamma   90.00
#
_symmetry.space_group_name_H-M   'P 1'
#
loop_
_entity.id
_entity.type
_entity.pdbx_description
1 polymer ?
#
loop_
_entity_poly.entity_id
_entity_poly.type
_entity_poly.pdbx_seq_one_letter_code
_entity_poly.pdbx_strand_id
1 'polypeptide(L)'
;MNTYTMQSRQFNRPNPYVNQKIMSASPEQLIVYIYDAAITACRRQDRIKVTQAVNLLINSLDFEHKEIAGTFYRTYSALLNLIGKGRFGEVEASINEIRSTWISAMKLG
;
A
#
# COMPACT_ATOMS: atom_id res chain seq x y z
N MET A 1 -5.02 37.29 -27.95
CA MET A 1 -4.41 35.99 -28.31
C MET A 1 -3.89 35.35 -27.02
N ASN A 2 -4.56 34.32 -26.51
CA ASN A 2 -4.19 33.67 -25.25
C ASN A 2 -3.15 32.56 -25.51
N THR A 3 -1.97 32.67 -24.89
CA THR A 3 -0.97 31.61 -24.85
C THR A 3 -1.15 30.79 -23.57
N TYR A 4 -1.74 29.61 -23.70
CA TYR A 4 -1.76 28.62 -22.62
C TYR A 4 -0.36 28.02 -22.47
N THR A 5 0.35 28.36 -21.39
CA THR A 5 1.57 27.66 -20.97
C THR A 5 1.18 26.31 -20.39
N MET A 6 1.56 25.22 -21.07
CA MET A 6 1.49 23.88 -20.50
C MET A 6 2.48 23.77 -19.32
N GLN A 7 1.96 23.62 -18.10
CA GLN A 7 2.77 23.25 -16.95
C GLN A 7 3.25 21.82 -17.14
N SER A 8 4.56 21.65 -17.35
CA SER A 8 5.21 20.35 -17.34
C SER A 8 4.97 19.68 -15.98
N ARG A 9 4.25 18.55 -15.97
CA ARG A 9 4.25 17.63 -14.81
C ARG A 9 5.71 17.27 -14.53
N GLN A 10 6.27 17.80 -13.44
CA GLN A 10 7.58 17.37 -12.96
C GLN A 10 7.50 15.87 -12.70
N PHE A 11 8.19 15.07 -13.51
CA PHE A 11 8.47 13.68 -13.18
C PHE A 11 9.32 13.70 -11.92
N ASN A 12 8.71 13.40 -10.78
CA ASN A 12 9.41 13.27 -9.52
C ASN A 12 10.44 12.14 -9.68
N ARG A 13 11.72 12.50 -9.87
CA ARG A 13 12.79 11.51 -9.98
C ARG A 13 12.82 10.73 -8.66
N PRO A 14 12.63 9.40 -8.69
CA PRO A 14 12.64 8.63 -7.45
C PRO A 14 14.00 8.79 -6.77
N ASN A 15 13.97 9.08 -5.47
CA ASN A 15 15.17 9.31 -4.68
C ASN A 15 16.07 8.05 -4.76
N PRO A 16 17.35 8.18 -5.17
CA PRO A 16 18.23 7.02 -5.38
C PRO A 16 18.39 6.16 -4.12
N TYR A 17 18.34 6.77 -2.93
CA TYR A 17 18.37 6.03 -1.66
C TYR A 17 17.12 5.17 -1.45
N VAL A 18 15.95 5.67 -1.86
CA VAL A 18 14.69 4.93 -1.79
C VAL A 18 14.73 3.75 -2.76
N ASN A 19 15.22 3.97 -3.98
CA ASN A 19 15.39 2.90 -4.97
C ASN A 19 16.33 1.81 -4.46
N GLN A 20 17.49 2.18 -3.93
CA GLN A 20 18.44 1.19 -3.43
C GLN A 20 17.86 0.39 -2.26
N LYS A 21 17.15 1.05 -1.34
CA LYS A 21 16.45 0.39 -0.24
C LYS A 21 15.41 -0.62 -0.73
N ILE A 22 14.64 -0.29 -1.78
CA ILE A 22 13.66 -1.21 -2.39
C ILE A 22 14.37 -2.38 -3.06
N MET A 23 15.42 -2.12 -3.84
CA MET A 23 16.14 -3.15 -4.59
C MET A 23 16.89 -4.15 -3.69
N SER A 24 17.26 -3.74 -2.47
CA SER A 24 17.92 -4.61 -1.49
C SER A 24 16.97 -5.23 -0.47
N ALA A 25 15.67 -4.95 -0.52
CA ALA A 25 14.71 -5.41 0.47
C ALA A 25 14.34 -6.88 0.26
N SER A 26 14.14 -7.61 1.36
CA SER A 26 13.54 -8.95 1.29
C SER A 26 12.06 -8.87 0.85
N PRO A 27 11.47 -9.97 0.36
CA PRO A 27 10.05 -10.01 0.04
C PRO A 27 9.15 -9.57 1.21
N GLU A 28 9.47 -9.98 2.43
CA GLU A 28 8.71 -9.61 3.64
C GLU A 28 8.81 -8.12 3.93
N GLN A 29 9.97 -7.50 3.68
CA GLN A 29 10.17 -6.05 3.81
C GLN A 29 9.43 -5.28 2.72
N LEU A 30 9.34 -5.80 1.51
CA LEU A 30 8.56 -5.18 0.43
C LEU A 30 7.07 -5.12 0.79
N ILE A 31 6.52 -6.17 1.42
CA ILE A 31 5.14 -6.15 1.95
C ILE A 31 4.96 -5.03 2.98
N VAL A 32 5.91 -4.85 3.89
CA VAL A 32 5.88 -3.74 4.87
C VAL A 32 5.86 -2.39 4.16
N TYR A 33 6.63 -2.20 3.09
CA TYR A 33 6.64 -0.95 2.34
C TYR A 33 5.31 -0.67 1.64
N ILE A 34 4.60 -1.71 1.19
CA ILE A 34 3.26 -1.56 0.61
C ILE A 34 2.27 -1.10 1.69
N TYR A 35 2.34 -1.67 2.91
CA TYR A 35 1.54 -1.19 4.04
C TYR A 35 1.83 0.27 4.39
N ASP A 36 3.11 0.66 4.46
CA ASP A 36 3.54 2.04 4.73
C ASP A 36 3.02 3.03 3.67
N ALA A 37 3.06 2.62 2.39
CA ALA A 37 2.50 3.38 1.29
C ALA A 37 0.98 3.53 1.40
N ALA A 38 0.26 2.47 1.78
CA ALA A 38 -1.18 2.51 1.98
C ALA A 38 -1.57 3.43 3.15
N ILE A 39 -0.89 3.34 4.29
CA ILE A 39 -1.10 4.22 5.46
C ILE A 39 -0.87 5.69 5.07
N THR A 40 0.24 5.97 4.39
CA THR A 40 0.56 7.33 3.93
C THR A 40 -0.51 7.86 2.98
N ALA A 41 -1.03 7.02 2.08
CA ALA A 41 -2.10 7.39 1.17
C ALA A 41 -3.44 7.60 1.90
N CYS A 42 -3.76 6.83 2.93
CA CYS A 42 -4.95 7.03 3.77
C CYS A 42 -4.92 8.38 4.46
N ARG A 43 -3.79 8.74 5.08
CA ARG A 43 -3.59 10.05 5.74
C ARG A 43 -3.77 11.23 4.78
N ARG A 44 -3.42 11.03 3.51
CA ARG A 44 -3.59 12.02 2.44
C ARG A 44 -4.95 11.95 1.77
N GLN A 45 -5.80 10.99 2.15
CA GLN A 45 -7.07 10.68 1.50
C GLN A 45 -6.93 10.46 -0.02
N ASP A 46 -5.76 9.98 -0.46
CA ASP A 46 -5.47 9.70 -1.86
C ASP A 46 -6.07 8.35 -2.25
N ARG A 47 -7.37 8.38 -2.59
CA ARG A 47 -8.15 7.18 -2.94
C ARG A 47 -7.45 6.29 -3.96
N ILE A 48 -6.86 6.89 -5.00
CA ILE A 48 -6.20 6.15 -6.08
C ILE A 48 -5.03 5.37 -5.51
N LYS A 49 -4.15 6.02 -4.74
CA LYS A 49 -2.97 5.36 -4.18
C LYS A 49 -3.31 4.33 -3.11
N VAL A 50 -4.30 4.58 -2.24
CA VAL A 50 -4.73 3.57 -1.27
C VAL A 50 -5.25 2.33 -2.01
N THR A 51 -6.13 2.50 -2.99
CA THR A 51 -6.66 1.38 -3.79
C THR A 51 -5.55 0.61 -4.51
N GLN A 52 -4.58 1.31 -5.11
CA GLN A 52 -3.42 0.67 -5.75
C GLN A 52 -2.59 -0.15 -4.75
N ALA A 53 -2.33 0.40 -3.56
CA ALA A 53 -1.54 -0.30 -2.55
C ALA A 53 -2.25 -1.56 -2.03
N VAL A 54 -3.56 -1.50 -1.71
CA VAL A 54 -4.26 -2.72 -1.24
C VAL A 54 -4.48 -3.74 -2.37
N ASN A 55 -4.66 -3.32 -3.62
CA ASN A 55 -4.65 -4.26 -4.75
C ASN A 55 -3.28 -4.95 -4.90
N LEU A 56 -2.18 -4.25 -4.66
CA LEU A 56 -0.86 -4.85 -4.69
C LEU A 56 -0.70 -5.91 -3.58
N LEU A 57 -1.24 -5.66 -2.38
CA LEU A 57 -1.29 -6.65 -1.29
C LEU A 57 -2.12 -7.88 -1.65
N ILE A 58 -3.26 -7.70 -2.33
CA ILE A 58 -4.08 -8.81 -2.84
C ILE A 58 -3.28 -9.63 -3.85
N ASN A 59 -2.60 -8.96 -4.78
CA ASN A 59 -1.82 -9.61 -5.83
C ASN A 59 -0.57 -10.32 -5.29
N SER A 60 -0.08 -9.94 -4.11
CA SER A 60 1.05 -10.60 -3.45
C SER A 60 0.65 -11.81 -2.60
N LEU A 61 -0.64 -12.15 -2.52
CA LEU A 61 -1.08 -13.31 -1.73
C LEU A 61 -0.57 -14.61 -2.36
N ASP A 62 0.01 -15.46 -1.51
CA ASP A 62 0.40 -16.79 -1.88
C ASP A 62 -0.78 -17.77 -1.77
N PHE A 63 -1.27 -18.23 -2.92
CA PHE A 63 -2.41 -19.14 -3.01
C PHE A 63 -2.03 -20.63 -2.87
N GLU A 64 -0.75 -20.96 -2.67
CA GLU A 64 -0.37 -22.31 -2.21
C GLU A 64 -0.96 -22.60 -0.82
N HIS A 65 -1.16 -21.56 0.00
CA HIS A 65 -1.85 -21.63 1.29
C HIS A 65 -3.26 -21.05 1.23
N LYS A 66 -4.15 -21.76 0.53
CA LYS A 66 -5.50 -21.30 0.14
C LYS A 66 -6.36 -20.73 1.28
N GLU A 67 -6.30 -21.31 2.49
CA GLU A 67 -7.13 -20.85 3.62
C GLU A 67 -6.71 -19.47 4.13
N ILE A 68 -5.40 -19.29 4.32
CA ILE A 68 -4.80 -18.04 4.79
C ILE A 68 -4.98 -16.96 3.71
N ALA A 69 -4.66 -17.29 2.45
CA ALA A 69 -4.87 -16.41 1.32
C ALA A 69 -6.33 -15.97 1.17
N GLY A 70 -7.27 -16.91 1.34
CA GLY A 70 -8.70 -16.61 1.29
C GLY A 70 -9.15 -15.65 2.40
N THR A 71 -8.57 -15.78 3.59
CA THR A 71 -8.85 -14.87 4.72
C THR A 71 -8.32 -13.47 4.45
N PHE A 72 -7.07 -13.33 4.03
CA PHE A 72 -6.50 -12.03 3.67
C PHE A 72 -7.23 -11.39 2.49
N TYR A 73 -7.60 -12.17 1.48
CA TYR A 73 -8.35 -11.67 0.33
C TYR A 73 -9.68 -11.03 0.77
N ARG A 74 -10.43 -11.68 1.68
CA ARG A 74 -11.68 -11.11 2.22
C ARG A 74 -11.42 -9.84 3.02
N THR A 75 -10.39 -9.83 3.86
CA THR A 75 -9.99 -8.66 4.64
C THR A 75 -9.66 -7.47 3.72
N TYR A 76 -8.79 -7.65 2.74
CA TYR A 76 -8.42 -6.57 1.81
C TYR A 76 -9.58 -6.14 0.91
N SER A 77 -10.45 -7.07 0.49
CA SER A 77 -11.67 -6.73 -0.24
C SER A 77 -12.61 -5.85 0.60
N ALA A 78 -12.72 -6.10 1.91
CA ALA A 78 -13.48 -5.25 2.81
C ALA A 78 -12.83 -3.85 2.93
N LEU A 79 -11.50 -3.75 2.97
CA LEU A 79 -10.81 -2.46 2.94
C LEU A 79 -11.11 -1.69 1.65
N LEU A 80 -11.13 -2.33 0.47
CA LEU A 80 -11.52 -1.68 -0.79
C LEU A 80 -12.94 -1.09 -0.73
N ASN A 81 -13.87 -1.78 -0.06
CA ASN A 81 -15.22 -1.26 0.16
C ASN A 81 -15.21 0.00 1.05
N LEU A 82 -14.45 -0.02 2.15
CA LEU A 82 -14.29 1.13 3.05
C LEU A 82 -13.64 2.33 2.35
N ILE A 83 -12.63 2.10 1.51
CA ILE A 83 -12.02 3.13 0.65
C ILE A 83 -13.06 3.72 -0.29
N GLY A 84 -13.91 2.88 -0.89
CA GLY A 84 -15.01 3.32 -1.74
C GLY A 84 -16.02 4.23 -1.03
N LYS A 85 -16.19 4.04 0.28
CA LYS A 85 -17.02 4.84 1.18
C LYS A 85 -16.30 6.06 1.78
N GLY A 86 -15.04 6.30 1.43
CA GLY A 86 -14.23 7.39 1.98
C GLY A 86 -13.83 7.22 3.45
N ARG A 87 -13.97 6.01 4.02
CA ARG A 87 -13.66 5.71 5.43
C ARG A 87 -12.16 5.49 5.66
N PHE A 88 -11.33 6.47 5.27
CA PHE A 88 -9.87 6.34 5.26
C PHE A 88 -9.24 6.09 6.64
N GLY A 89 -9.80 6.66 7.71
CA GLY A 89 -9.29 6.45 9.07
C GLY A 89 -9.44 5.01 9.55
N GLU A 90 -10.53 4.34 9.18
CA GLU A 90 -10.74 2.92 9.52
C GLU A 90 -9.82 2.02 8.70
N VAL A 91 -9.63 2.35 7.42
CA VAL A 91 -8.67 1.65 6.56
C VAL A 91 -7.26 1.79 7.12
N GLU A 92 -6.85 2.98 7.55
CA GLU A 92 -5.55 3.21 8.19
C GLU A 92 -5.40 2.38 9.47
N ALA A 93 -6.42 2.35 10.34
CA ALA A 93 -6.36 1.59 11.59
C ALA A 93 -6.16 0.09 11.32
N SER A 94 -6.99 -0.50 10.45
CA SER A 94 -6.86 -1.92 10.08
C SER A 94 -5.52 -2.24 9.42
N ILE A 95 -5.03 -1.38 8.51
CA ILE A 95 -3.73 -1.61 7.86
C ILE A 95 -2.58 -1.53 8.87
N ASN A 96 -2.63 -0.59 9.82
CA ASN A 96 -1.60 -0.48 10.87
C ASN A 96 -1.55 -1.72 11.76
N GLU A 97 -2.70 -2.27 12.13
CA GLU A 97 -2.78 -3.49 12.94
C GLU A 97 -2.16 -4.68 12.19
N ILE A 98 -2.58 -4.90 10.95
CA ILE A 98 -2.06 -6.00 10.12
C ILE A 98 -0.54 -5.83 9.91
N ARG A 99 -0.07 -4.62 9.61
CA ARG A 99 1.35 -4.31 9.44
C ARG A 99 2.16 -4.65 10.70
N SER A 100 1.64 -4.28 11.87
CA SER A 100 2.32 -4.53 13.15
C SER A 100 2.45 -6.02 13.43
N THR A 101 1.38 -6.79 13.18
CA THR A 101 1.41 -8.26 13.27
C THR A 101 2.41 -8.87 12.29
N TRP A 102 2.46 -8.37 11.04
CA TRP A 102 3.42 -8.84 10.03
C TRP A 102 4.87 -8.61 10.44
N ILE A 103 5.21 -7.41 10.92
CA ILE A 103 6.57 -7.08 11.39
C ILE A 103 6.98 -7.99 12.55
N SER A 104 6.06 -8.24 13.49
CA SER A 104 6.30 -9.13 14.62
C SER A 104 6.53 -10.58 14.18
N ALA A 105 5.67 -11.11 13.30
CA ALA A 105 5.77 -12.48 12.80
C ALA A 105 7.08 -12.73 12.02
N MET A 106 7.51 -11.73 11.24
CA MET A 106 8.72 -11.81 10.42
C MET A 106 10.00 -11.35 11.15
N LYS A 107 9.89 -10.94 12.43
CA LYS A 107 10.99 -10.42 13.25
C LYS A 107 11.75 -9.29 12.55
N LEU A 108 11.03 -8.39 11.87
CA LEU A 108 11.61 -7.26 11.12
C LEU A 108 11.94 -6.06 12.03
N GLY A 109 12.35 -6.32 13.27
CA GLY A 109 12.60 -5.33 14.33
C GLY A 109 14.07 -4.98 14.50
#